data_AF-A0A0D2JBE6-F1
#
_entry.id   AF-A0A0D2JBE6-F1
#
_cell.length_a   1.000
_cell.length_b   1.000
_cell.length_c   1.000
_cell.angle_alpha   90.00
_cell.angle_beta   90.00
_cell.angle_gamma   90.00
#
_symmetry.space_group_name_H-M   'P 1'
#
loop_
_entity.id
_entity.type
_entity.pdbx_description
1 polymer ?
#
loop_
_entity_poly.entity_id
_entity_poly.type
_entity_poly.pdbx_seq_one_letter_code
_entity_poly.pdbx_strand_id
1 'polypeptide(L)'
;MNKLSCLDEPISVVRYEYKAPGDMVHLDIKKLGKIDGVGHRITGDRSGKRRKPGWEYLHVCVDDNSRTAYTEVLPGEKATSATCFLIRAPTWFQRHVWPSVE
;
A
#
# COMPACT_ATOMS: atom_id res chain seq x y z
N MET A 1 0.89 -7.71 -31.99
CA MET A 1 1.43 -7.44 -30.63
C MET A 1 2.79 -6.76 -30.80
N ASN A 2 2.81 -5.52 -31.27
CA ASN A 2 4.03 -4.75 -31.50
C ASN A 2 3.68 -3.27 -31.34
N LYS A 3 4.00 -2.65 -30.20
CA LYS A 3 3.81 -1.21 -30.00
C LYS A 3 5.18 -0.57 -30.15
N LEU A 4 5.49 -0.10 -31.36
CA LEU A 4 6.73 0.65 -31.64
C LEU A 4 6.93 1.83 -30.68
N SER A 5 5.85 2.32 -30.08
CA SER A 5 5.86 3.35 -29.03
C SER A 5 6.59 2.97 -27.74
N CYS A 6 7.00 1.70 -27.54
CA CYS A 6 7.88 1.33 -26.43
C CYS A 6 9.37 1.59 -26.73
N LEU A 7 9.71 1.95 -27.97
CA LEU A 7 11.04 2.36 -28.40
C LEU A 7 11.23 3.88 -28.34
N ASP A 8 10.13 4.63 -28.20
CA ASP A 8 10.19 6.07 -28.01
C ASP A 8 10.89 6.38 -26.68
N GLU A 9 11.64 7.49 -26.65
CA GLU A 9 12.26 7.95 -25.42
C GLU A 9 11.18 8.21 -24.37
N PRO A 10 11.30 7.64 -23.15
CA PRO A 10 10.28 7.78 -22.14
C PRO A 10 10.14 9.26 -21.76
N ILE A 11 8.92 9.80 -21.90
CA ILE A 11 8.60 11.15 -21.46
C ILE A 11 9.04 11.31 -20.00
N SER A 12 9.81 12.36 -19.71
CA SER A 12 10.24 12.66 -18.34
C SER A 12 9.02 12.81 -17.44
N VAL A 13 8.91 11.94 -16.44
CA VAL A 13 7.77 11.98 -15.50
C VAL A 13 7.93 13.21 -14.61
N VAL A 14 7.08 14.22 -14.83
CA VAL A 14 6.95 15.36 -13.92
C VAL A 14 6.09 14.91 -12.75
N ARG A 15 6.70 14.69 -11.58
CA ARG A 15 6.00 14.38 -10.35
C ARG A 15 5.91 15.64 -9.51
N TYR A 16 4.76 15.88 -8.89
CA TYR A 16 4.73 16.79 -7.76
C TYR A 16 5.47 16.10 -6.61
N GLU A 17 6.37 16.83 -5.99
CA GLU A 17 7.10 16.38 -4.81
C GLU A 17 7.22 17.57 -3.84
N TYR A 18 6.88 17.36 -2.57
CA TYR A 18 7.08 18.37 -1.55
C TYR A 18 8.52 18.40 -1.04
N LYS A 19 8.93 19.51 -0.42
CA LYS A 19 10.34 19.82 -0.16
C LYS A 19 10.96 18.95 0.93
N ALA A 20 10.19 18.60 1.96
CA ALA A 20 10.67 17.86 3.10
C ALA A 20 9.77 16.65 3.44
N PRO A 21 10.33 15.60 4.07
CA PRO A 21 9.52 14.54 4.66
C PRO A 21 8.51 15.11 5.67
N GLY A 22 7.26 14.69 5.57
CA GLY A 22 6.16 15.14 6.42
C GLY A 22 5.33 16.29 5.85
N ASP A 23 5.79 16.93 4.78
CA ASP A 23 5.04 18.00 4.11
C ASP A 23 3.76 17.49 3.44
N MET A 24 3.79 16.26 2.92
CA MET A 24 2.64 15.62 2.29
C MET A 24 2.73 14.09 2.37
N VAL A 25 1.61 13.47 2.72
CA VAL A 25 1.43 12.01 2.71
C VAL A 25 0.25 11.62 1.84
N HIS A 26 0.35 10.45 1.22
CA HIS A 26 -0.74 9.78 0.52
C HIS A 26 -1.27 8.61 1.33
N LEU A 27 -2.59 8.59 1.53
CA LEU A 27 -3.28 7.49 2.20
C LEU A 27 -4.07 6.68 1.19
N ASP A 28 -3.94 5.37 1.24
CA ASP A 28 -4.76 4.44 0.46
C ASP A 28 -5.18 3.25 1.32
N ILE A 29 -6.29 2.61 0.92
CA ILE A 29 -6.73 1.34 1.49
C ILE A 29 -6.93 0.35 0.37
N LYS A 30 -6.11 -0.70 0.37
CA LYS A 30 -6.25 -1.80 -0.58
C LYS A 30 -7.03 -2.94 0.05
N LYS A 31 -8.21 -3.22 -0.51
CA LYS A 31 -8.98 -4.42 -0.22
C LYS A 31 -8.41 -5.62 -0.98
N LEU A 32 -7.98 -6.64 -0.25
CA LEU A 32 -7.31 -7.83 -0.76
C LEU A 32 -8.08 -9.10 -0.37
N GLY A 33 -8.21 -10.03 -1.31
CA GLY A 33 -8.83 -11.33 -1.03
C GLY A 33 -7.91 -12.15 -0.14
N LYS A 34 -8.46 -12.69 0.96
CA LYS A 34 -7.68 -13.53 1.88
C LYS A 34 -7.12 -14.77 1.17
N ILE A 35 -5.90 -15.14 1.51
CA ILE A 35 -5.28 -16.39 1.03
C ILE A 35 -5.52 -17.47 2.09
N ASP A 36 -6.47 -18.37 1.81
CA ASP A 36 -6.80 -19.51 2.68
C ASP A 36 -6.10 -20.78 2.18
N GLY A 37 -4.78 -20.84 2.42
CA GLY A 37 -3.95 -22.03 2.19
C GLY A 37 -3.23 -22.12 0.84
N VAL A 38 -2.50 -23.21 0.66
CA VAL A 38 -1.54 -23.47 -0.43
C VAL A 38 -2.21 -23.88 -1.74
N GLY A 39 -1.84 -23.22 -2.85
CA GLY A 39 -2.50 -23.35 -4.16
C GLY A 39 -2.44 -24.76 -4.77
N HIS A 40 -3.41 -25.08 -5.65
CA HIS A 40 -3.48 -26.36 -6.37
C HIS A 40 -2.23 -26.68 -7.21
N ARG A 41 -1.47 -25.65 -7.61
CA ARG A 41 -0.19 -25.83 -8.29
C ARG A 41 0.80 -26.63 -7.44
N ILE A 42 0.75 -26.44 -6.12
CA ILE A 42 1.60 -27.14 -5.16
C ILE A 42 0.90 -28.40 -4.65
N THR A 43 -0.40 -28.35 -4.33
CA THR A 43 -1.12 -29.51 -3.74
C THR A 43 -1.53 -30.57 -4.76
N GLY A 44 -1.51 -30.28 -6.07
CA GLY A 44 -2.02 -31.17 -7.13
C GLY A 44 -3.55 -31.31 -7.16
N ASP A 45 -4.24 -30.98 -6.07
CA ASP A 45 -5.67 -31.09 -5.92
C ASP A 45 -6.40 -29.87 -6.51
N ARG A 46 -7.14 -30.09 -7.60
CA ARG A 46 -8.00 -29.09 -8.25
C ARG A 46 -9.47 -29.19 -7.81
N SER A 47 -9.82 -30.19 -7.01
CA SER A 47 -11.20 -30.45 -6.56
C SER A 47 -11.64 -29.51 -5.43
N GLY A 48 -10.68 -28.92 -4.71
CA GLY A 48 -10.91 -27.95 -3.66
C GLY A 48 -11.61 -26.68 -4.14
N LYS A 49 -12.94 -26.60 -3.96
CA LYS A 49 -13.66 -25.33 -3.92
C LYS A 49 -13.19 -24.56 -2.68
N ARG A 50 -12.20 -23.68 -2.86
CA ARG A 50 -11.74 -22.82 -1.77
C ARG A 50 -12.92 -22.00 -1.25
N ARG A 51 -13.11 -22.02 0.07
CA ARG A 51 -14.06 -21.14 0.76
C ARG A 51 -13.68 -19.70 0.41
N LYS A 52 -14.66 -18.80 0.21
CA LYS A 52 -14.41 -17.37 0.04
C LYS A 52 -14.00 -16.84 1.41
N PRO A 53 -12.69 -16.71 1.72
CA PRO A 53 -12.23 -16.54 3.09
C PRO A 53 -12.44 -15.12 3.61
N GLY A 54 -13.01 -14.25 2.77
CA GLY A 54 -13.29 -12.87 3.05
C GLY A 54 -12.20 -11.95 2.52
N TRP A 55 -12.12 -10.77 3.13
CA TRP A 55 -11.25 -9.68 2.71
C TRP A 55 -10.32 -9.28 3.86
N GLU A 56 -9.14 -8.81 3.48
CA GLU A 56 -8.20 -8.04 4.30
C GLU A 56 -8.10 -6.63 3.74
N TYR A 57 -7.80 -5.67 4.61
CA TYR A 57 -7.70 -4.27 4.23
C TYR A 57 -6.32 -3.76 4.62
N LEU A 58 -5.46 -3.60 3.62
CA LEU A 58 -4.13 -3.03 3.79
C LEU A 58 -4.26 -1.51 3.75
N HIS A 59 -4.10 -0.86 4.90
CA HIS A 59 -3.98 0.58 5.00
C HIS A 59 -2.52 0.95 4.70
N VAL A 60 -2.33 1.95 3.85
CA VAL A 60 -1.02 2.38 3.36
C VAL A 60 -0.91 3.89 3.52
N CYS A 61 0.19 4.36 4.09
CA CYS A 61 0.57 5.76 4.14
C CYS A 61 1.95 5.89 3.49
N VAL A 62 2.05 6.68 2.43
CA VAL A 62 3.31 6.96 1.73
C VAL A 62 3.65 8.43 1.93
N ASP A 63 4.84 8.68 2.48
CA ASP A 63 5.43 10.01 2.48
C ASP A 63 5.96 10.32 1.09
N ASP A 64 5.55 11.44 0.52
CA ASP A 64 5.83 11.74 -0.88
C ASP A 64 7.30 12.11 -1.13
N ASN A 65 7.96 12.78 -0.19
CA ASN A 65 9.35 13.19 -0.33
C ASN A 65 10.31 12.00 -0.12
N SER A 66 10.21 11.31 1.02
CA SER A 66 11.10 10.18 1.35
C SER A 66 10.76 8.89 0.61
N ARG A 67 9.58 8.82 -0.02
CA ARG A 67 8.99 7.63 -0.65
C ARG A 67 8.83 6.44 0.31
N THR A 68 8.93 6.66 1.61
CA THR A 68 8.78 5.58 2.61
C THR A 68 7.30 5.28 2.83
N ALA A 69 6.97 3.98 2.90
CA ALA A 69 5.62 3.50 3.14
C ALA A 69 5.48 2.89 4.54
N TYR A 70 4.47 3.34 5.29
CA TYR A 70 3.97 2.68 6.49
C TYR A 70 2.68 1.93 6.14
N THR A 71 2.55 0.67 6.57
CA THR A 71 1.39 -0.16 6.23
C THR A 71 0.91 -1.00 7.40
N GLU A 72 -0.42 -1.18 7.51
CA GLU A 72 -1.05 -2.06 8.48
C GLU A 72 -2.21 -2.84 7.83
N VAL A 73 -2.36 -4.13 8.17
CA VAL A 73 -3.57 -4.88 7.82
C VAL A 73 -4.59 -4.71 8.95
N LEU A 74 -5.73 -4.06 8.65
CA LEU A 74 -6.78 -3.75 9.62
C LEU A 74 -8.10 -4.47 9.32
N PRO A 75 -9.02 -4.57 10.30
CA PRO A 75 -10.28 -5.30 10.14
C PRO A 75 -11.25 -4.74 9.09
N GLY A 76 -11.10 -3.49 8.68
CA GLY A 76 -12.04 -2.83 7.77
C GLY A 76 -11.48 -1.60 7.04
N GLU A 77 -12.20 -1.19 6.00
CA GLU A 77 -11.97 0.04 5.20
C GLU A 77 -12.79 1.25 5.70
N LYS A 78 -13.45 1.12 6.85
CA LYS A 78 -14.36 2.14 7.39
C LYS A 78 -13.61 3.20 8.19
N ALA A 79 -14.29 4.31 8.44
CA ALA A 79 -13.76 5.49 9.13
C ALA A 79 -12.98 5.14 10.40
N THR A 80 -13.50 4.27 11.27
CA THR A 80 -12.81 3.90 12.51
C THR A 80 -11.41 3.32 12.26
N SER A 81 -11.27 2.35 11.35
CA SER A 81 -9.97 1.76 11.03
C SER A 81 -9.04 2.76 10.37
N ALA A 82 -9.55 3.56 9.42
CA ALA A 82 -8.77 4.57 8.71
C ALA A 82 -8.27 5.69 9.65
N THR A 83 -9.11 6.18 10.56
CA THR A 83 -8.74 7.18 11.55
C THR A 83 -7.69 6.63 12.52
N CYS A 84 -7.89 5.40 13.01
CA CYS A 84 -6.91 4.77 13.89
C CYS A 84 -5.54 4.60 13.21
N PHE A 85 -5.52 4.21 11.92
CA PHE A 85 -4.29 4.15 11.13
C PHE A 85 -3.64 5.53 10.96
N LEU A 86 -4.43 6.54 10.59
CA LEU A 86 -3.97 7.91 10.41
C LEU A 86 -3.35 8.50 11.68
N ILE A 87 -3.88 8.20 12.86
CA ILE A 87 -3.31 8.65 14.13
C ILE A 87 -1.93 8.00 14.38
N ARG A 88 -1.76 6.73 14.02
CA ARG A 88 -0.50 6.00 14.23
C ARG A 88 0.59 6.35 13.22
N ALA A 89 0.21 6.64 11.97
CA ALA A 89 1.17 6.87 10.90
C ALA A 89 2.21 7.98 11.23
N PRO A 90 1.83 9.19 11.70
CA PRO A 90 2.78 10.21 12.12
C PRO A 90 3.75 9.75 13.20
N THR A 91 3.26 9.03 14.21
CA THR A 91 4.11 8.49 15.28
C THR A 91 5.14 7.50 14.73
N TRP A 92 4.74 6.68 13.75
CA TRP A 92 5.68 5.79 13.08
C TRP A 92 6.71 6.57 12.27
N PHE A 93 6.30 7.55 11.46
CA PHE A 93 7.23 8.33 10.66
C PHE A 93 8.20 9.16 11.50
N GLN A 94 7.75 9.80 12.58
CA GLN A 94 8.63 10.54 13.51
C GLN A 94 9.74 9.67 14.11
N ARG A 95 9.47 8.37 14.31
CA ARG A 95 10.45 7.44 14.88
C ARG A 95 11.48 6.93 13.87
N HIS A 96 11.18 6.98 12.58
CA HIS A 96 11.96 6.26 11.56
C HIS A 96 12.42 7.11 10.37
N VAL A 97 11.74 8.22 10.06
CA VAL A 97 11.90 8.94 8.78
C VAL A 97 11.88 10.46 8.95
N TRP A 98 10.85 10.99 9.59
CA TRP A 98 10.68 12.44 9.70
C TRP A 98 11.69 13.03 10.68
N PRO A 99 12.21 14.24 10.41
CA PRO A 99 13.08 14.93 11.34
C PRO A 99 12.33 15.21 12.65
N SER A 100 13.09 15.34 13.73
CA SER A 100 12.53 15.82 15.00
C SER A 100 11.93 17.21 14.81
N VAL A 101 10.71 17.40 15.30
CA VAL A 101 10.13 18.73 15.43
C VAL A 101 10.85 19.47 16.56
N GLU A 102 11.46 20.62 16.24
CA GLU A 102 11.93 21.57 17.26
C GLU A 102 10.76 22.23 17.99
#